data_AF-B0R996-F1
#
_entry.id   AF-B0R996-F1
#
_cell.length_a   1.000
_cell.length_b   1.000
_cell.length_c   1.000
_cell.angle_alpha   90.00
_cell.angle_beta   90.00
_cell.angle_gamma   90.00
#
_symmetry.space_group_name_H-M   'P 1'
#
loop_
_entity.id
_entity.type
_entity.pdbx_description
1 polymer ?
#
loop_
_entity_poly.entity_id
_entity_poly.type
_entity_poly.pdbx_seq_one_letter_code
_entity_poly.pdbx_strand_id
1 'polypeptide(L)'
;MKGNQAALTCLVAVLVVASTTGTVGAQERAQPETPEEFVTALNDLRGSEALTEYPELDLARSQAVVEIQTGEKFTETDRQRMRNLLNALEAFQVAYANASSNPVESVNTVDAAYESLTALKENGGDSYATLGFVAVERFYGVQGERIYQAAQNASSTPEELRLLDAAVHAYERSGNTQRYSEIRLERDETRAEYENNLQRHDTLAADAAGFLETCEAACESPVALVTTSPMSTFSTYTSALGAHDAATRSASIASEHGLGEESNAASYRATTFDALVNAGIASASLVLAYALTMIGIAAAVVWRLSKWADDAQAAANDRIVTPQEVENA
;
A
#
# COMPACT_ATOMS: atom_id res chain seq x y z
N MET A 1 53.03 -34.37 49.20
CA MET A 1 53.63 -35.32 48.22
C MET A 1 53.08 -34.91 46.85
N LYS A 2 53.78 -34.05 46.10
CA LYS A 2 54.74 -34.36 45.01
C LYS A 2 54.18 -35.20 43.84
N GLY A 3 54.27 -34.60 42.63
CA GLY A 3 54.11 -35.20 41.29
C GLY A 3 52.83 -34.69 40.60
N ASN A 4 52.80 -33.73 39.67
CA ASN A 4 53.65 -33.28 38.56
C ASN A 4 53.71 -34.20 37.32
N GLN A 5 53.40 -33.57 36.16
CA GLN A 5 53.47 -34.00 34.75
C GLN A 5 52.25 -34.75 34.19
N ALA A 6 51.78 -34.51 32.97
CA ALA A 6 52.01 -33.48 31.95
C ALA A 6 50.98 -33.70 30.82
N ALA A 7 50.75 -32.64 30.02
CA ALA A 7 50.29 -32.67 28.63
C ALA A 7 48.82 -33.07 28.35
N LEU A 8 47.98 -32.10 27.95
CA LEU A 8 47.81 -31.84 26.52
C LEU A 8 47.13 -30.49 26.28
N THR A 9 47.86 -29.69 25.53
CA THR A 9 47.52 -28.53 24.71
C THR A 9 46.14 -28.64 24.04
N CYS A 10 45.27 -27.65 24.23
CA CYS A 10 44.31 -27.25 23.20
C CYS A 10 44.07 -25.74 23.31
N LEU A 11 45.01 -25.00 22.72
CA LEU A 11 44.99 -23.56 22.52
C LEU A 11 43.90 -23.25 21.48
N VAL A 12 42.66 -23.00 21.93
CA VAL A 12 41.63 -22.42 21.06
C VAL A 12 41.93 -20.93 20.97
N ALA A 13 42.72 -20.57 19.97
CA ALA A 13 42.83 -19.20 19.48
C ALA A 13 41.46 -18.81 18.92
N VAL A 14 40.64 -18.14 19.73
CA VAL A 14 39.48 -17.41 19.23
C VAL A 14 40.04 -16.24 18.44
N LEU A 15 40.18 -16.42 17.13
CA LEU A 15 40.23 -15.31 16.18
C LEU A 15 38.90 -14.58 16.33
N VAL A 16 38.90 -13.51 17.12
CA VAL A 16 37.92 -12.43 16.97
C VAL A 16 38.25 -11.80 15.62
N VAL A 17 37.58 -12.30 14.57
CA VAL A 17 37.40 -11.52 13.34
C VAL A 17 36.53 -10.35 13.79
N ALA A 18 37.18 -9.25 14.15
CA ALA A 18 36.52 -7.96 14.16
C ALA A 18 36.10 -7.74 12.70
N SER A 19 34.84 -8.03 12.41
CA SER A 19 34.15 -7.51 11.26
C SER A 19 34.17 -6.00 11.44
N THR A 20 35.25 -5.36 11.00
CA THR A 20 35.24 -3.94 10.70
C THR A 20 34.23 -3.82 9.58
N THR A 21 32.97 -3.59 9.95
CA THR A 21 32.04 -2.81 9.15
C THR A 21 32.73 -1.48 8.98
N GLY A 22 33.59 -1.41 7.96
CA GLY A 22 34.08 -0.16 7.43
C GLY A 22 32.85 0.57 6.98
N THR A 23 32.34 1.45 7.85
CA THR A 23 31.87 2.74 7.38
C THR A 23 32.99 3.23 6.48
N VAL A 24 32.80 3.11 5.16
CA VAL A 24 33.59 3.83 4.18
C VAL A 24 33.27 5.28 4.50
N GLY A 25 34.03 5.83 5.45
CA GLY A 25 34.07 7.26 5.63
C GLY A 25 34.48 7.80 4.29
N ALA A 26 33.65 8.67 3.72
CA ALA A 26 34.09 9.60 2.71
C ALA A 26 35.26 10.37 3.33
N GLN A 27 36.46 9.82 3.16
CA GLN A 27 37.68 10.57 3.31
C GLN A 27 37.54 11.63 2.23
N GLU A 28 37.33 12.88 2.63
CA GLU A 28 37.42 14.05 1.76
C GLU A 28 38.78 13.96 1.06
N ARG A 29 38.81 13.27 -0.09
CA ARG A 29 39.98 13.24 -0.94
C ARG A 29 40.10 14.66 -1.43
N ALA A 30 41.26 15.27 -1.14
CA ALA A 30 41.59 16.55 -1.72
C ALA A 30 41.36 16.44 -3.24
N GLN A 31 40.56 17.34 -3.80
CA GLN A 31 40.27 17.32 -5.23
C GLN A 31 41.57 17.49 -6.00
N PRO A 32 41.80 16.73 -7.08
CA PRO A 32 42.98 16.92 -7.91
C PRO A 32 43.08 18.35 -8.44
N GLU A 33 44.30 18.90 -8.44
CA GLU A 33 44.61 20.24 -8.94
C GLU A 33 45.66 20.18 -10.07
N THR A 34 46.51 19.16 -10.08
CA THR A 34 47.62 19.00 -11.03
C THR A 34 47.36 17.88 -12.04
N PRO A 35 48.00 17.93 -13.24
CA PRO A 35 47.90 16.88 -14.25
C PRO A 35 48.12 15.47 -13.71
N GLU A 36 49.16 15.29 -12.89
CA GLU A 36 49.57 14.00 -12.34
C GLU A 36 48.54 13.46 -11.33
N GLU A 37 47.93 14.33 -10.53
CA GLU A 37 46.86 13.96 -9.62
C GLU A 37 45.60 13.52 -10.38
N PHE A 38 45.23 14.21 -11.46
CA PHE A 38 44.10 13.80 -12.30
C PHE A 38 44.37 12.46 -12.99
N VAL A 39 45.57 12.25 -13.55
CA VAL A 39 45.94 10.97 -14.16
C VAL A 39 45.89 9.84 -13.13
N THR A 40 46.30 10.10 -11.89
CA THR A 40 46.22 9.12 -10.80
C THR A 40 44.77 8.80 -10.46
N ALA A 41 43.95 9.82 -10.17
CA ALA A 41 42.54 9.65 -9.85
C ALA A 41 41.77 8.93 -10.96
N LEU A 42 41.98 9.31 -12.23
CA LEU A 42 41.37 8.64 -13.38
C LEU A 42 41.89 7.21 -13.60
N ASN A 43 43.11 6.88 -13.19
CA ASN A 43 43.60 5.50 -13.27
C ASN A 43 43.11 4.63 -12.11
N ASP A 44 42.83 5.22 -10.95
CA ASP A 44 42.24 4.51 -9.81
C ASP A 44 40.83 4.00 -10.11
N LEU A 45 40.10 4.65 -11.02
CA LEU A 45 38.77 4.20 -11.47
C LEU A 45 38.82 3.06 -12.50
N ARG A 46 39.99 2.78 -13.09
CA ARG A 46 40.14 1.80 -14.16
C ARG A 46 39.78 0.40 -13.68
N GLY A 47 38.95 -0.29 -14.44
CA GLY A 47 38.52 -1.66 -14.12
C GLY A 47 37.56 -1.74 -12.94
N SER A 48 36.98 -0.61 -12.50
CA SER A 48 35.80 -0.64 -11.66
C SER A 48 34.65 -1.34 -12.38
N GLU A 49 33.75 -1.96 -11.61
CA GLU A 49 32.63 -2.72 -12.15
C GLU A 49 31.72 -1.85 -13.01
N ALA A 50 31.43 -0.63 -12.54
CA ALA A 50 30.62 0.35 -13.26
C ALA A 50 31.21 0.69 -14.64
N LEU A 51 32.51 0.94 -14.73
CA LEU A 51 33.16 1.29 -16.00
C LEU A 51 33.35 0.08 -16.93
N THR A 52 33.33 -1.13 -16.37
CA THR A 52 33.35 -2.37 -17.17
C THR A 52 31.99 -2.60 -17.83
N GLU A 53 30.90 -2.34 -17.11
CA GLU A 53 29.53 -2.50 -17.62
C GLU A 53 29.10 -1.34 -18.56
N TYR A 54 29.67 -0.15 -18.33
CA TYR A 54 29.45 1.07 -19.12
C TYR A 54 30.76 1.53 -19.77
N PRO A 55 31.19 0.87 -20.87
CA PRO A 55 32.49 1.10 -21.49
C PRO A 55 32.66 2.51 -22.09
N GLU A 56 31.56 3.24 -22.32
CA GLU A 56 31.60 4.63 -22.77
C GLU A 56 32.27 5.53 -21.74
N LEU A 57 32.07 5.25 -20.44
CA LEU A 57 32.71 5.97 -19.34
C LEU A 57 34.20 5.61 -19.22
N ASP A 58 34.57 4.34 -19.40
CA ASP A 58 35.98 3.94 -19.44
C ASP A 58 36.70 4.55 -20.66
N LEU A 59 36.02 4.64 -21.79
CA LEU A 59 36.54 5.31 -22.98
C LEU A 59 36.79 6.79 -22.71
N ALA A 60 35.82 7.52 -22.15
CA ALA A 60 35.98 8.93 -21.79
C ALA A 60 37.15 9.13 -20.81
N ARG A 61 37.25 8.29 -19.78
CA ARG A 61 38.37 8.26 -18.82
C ARG A 61 39.72 8.01 -19.52
N SER A 62 39.80 7.03 -20.40
CA SER A 62 41.04 6.68 -21.12
C SER A 62 41.51 7.80 -22.05
N GLN A 63 40.58 8.45 -22.75
CA GLN A 63 40.87 9.59 -23.62
C GLN A 63 41.36 10.79 -22.81
N ALA A 64 40.74 11.06 -21.66
CA ALA A 64 41.17 12.12 -20.75
C ALA A 64 42.60 11.90 -20.22
N VAL A 65 42.96 10.67 -19.85
CA VAL A 65 44.35 10.34 -19.45
C VAL A 65 45.34 10.61 -20.59
N VAL A 66 45.00 10.24 -21.83
CA VAL A 66 45.85 10.51 -23.00
C VAL A 66 45.97 12.02 -23.26
N GLU A 67 44.88 12.78 -23.17
CA GLU A 67 44.89 14.23 -23.37
C GLU A 67 45.77 14.92 -22.32
N ILE A 68 45.66 14.56 -21.04
CA ILE A 68 46.51 15.14 -19.98
C ILE A 68 47.99 14.83 -20.23
N GLN A 69 48.32 13.61 -20.67
CA GLN A 69 49.71 13.17 -20.88
C GLN A 69 50.36 13.73 -22.16
N THR A 70 49.55 14.03 -23.18
CA THR A 70 50.04 14.53 -24.48
C THR A 70 49.87 16.03 -24.67
N GLY A 71 49.11 16.68 -23.79
CA GLY A 71 48.89 18.12 -23.80
C GLY A 71 50.18 18.90 -23.53
N GLU A 72 50.42 19.94 -24.33
CA GLU A 72 51.58 20.81 -24.18
C GLU A 72 51.49 21.73 -22.95
N LYS A 73 50.27 22.07 -22.51
CA LYS A 73 49.98 22.93 -21.35
C LYS A 73 48.70 22.47 -20.66
N PHE A 74 48.70 22.49 -19.32
CA PHE A 74 47.53 22.25 -18.50
C PHE A 74 47.01 23.56 -17.91
N THR A 75 45.92 24.06 -18.47
CA THR A 75 45.31 25.35 -18.12
C THR A 75 44.26 25.21 -17.02
N GLU A 76 43.75 26.34 -16.52
CA GLU A 76 42.61 26.35 -15.60
C GLU A 76 41.36 25.70 -16.21
N THR A 77 41.12 25.93 -17.50
CA THR A 77 39.99 25.33 -18.23
C THR A 77 40.13 23.81 -18.30
N ASP A 78 41.35 23.30 -18.54
CA ASP A 78 41.62 21.86 -18.54
C ASP A 78 41.36 21.26 -17.15
N ARG A 79 41.76 21.97 -16.10
CA ARG A 79 41.51 21.56 -14.72
C ARG A 79 40.02 21.43 -14.41
N GLN A 80 39.23 22.43 -14.76
CA GLN A 80 37.77 22.43 -14.54
C GLN A 80 37.10 21.31 -15.33
N ARG A 81 37.51 21.10 -16.59
CA ARG A 81 37.03 20.01 -17.44
C ARG A 81 37.33 18.64 -16.82
N MET A 82 38.58 18.40 -16.39
CA MET A 82 38.95 17.12 -15.77
C MET A 82 38.25 16.89 -14.43
N ARG A 83 38.01 17.95 -13.65
CA ARG A 83 37.23 17.90 -12.41
C ARG A 83 35.79 17.48 -12.65
N ASN A 84 35.12 18.09 -13.63
CA ASN A 84 33.74 17.73 -13.97
C ASN A 84 33.64 16.29 -14.48
N LEU A 85 34.62 15.83 -15.27
CA LEU A 85 34.69 14.43 -15.70
C LEU A 85 34.87 13.48 -14.51
N LEU A 86 35.81 13.77 -13.60
CA LEU A 86 36.05 12.94 -12.43
C LEU A 86 34.80 12.87 -11.54
N ASN A 87 34.17 14.02 -11.26
CA ASN A 87 32.94 14.09 -10.49
C ASN A 87 31.82 13.26 -11.13
N ALA A 88 31.67 13.33 -12.47
CA ALA A 88 30.70 12.52 -13.19
C ALA A 88 30.96 11.01 -13.03
N LEU A 89 32.22 10.58 -13.18
CA LEU A 89 32.60 9.17 -13.06
C LEU A 89 32.45 8.65 -11.62
N GLU A 90 32.77 9.46 -10.61
CA GLU A 90 32.60 9.10 -9.20
C GLU A 90 31.12 9.03 -8.83
N ALA A 91 30.31 10.04 -9.21
CA ALA A 91 28.87 10.04 -8.98
C ALA A 91 28.19 8.84 -9.64
N PHE A 92 28.59 8.50 -10.88
CA PHE A 92 28.06 7.33 -11.58
C PHE A 92 28.41 6.02 -10.85
N GLN A 93 29.61 5.89 -10.29
CA GLN A 93 29.98 4.69 -9.52
C GLN A 93 29.14 4.54 -8.26
N VAL A 94 28.82 5.64 -7.57
CA VAL A 94 27.93 5.61 -6.39
C VAL A 94 26.52 5.17 -6.83
N ALA A 95 26.00 5.73 -7.92
CA ALA A 95 24.71 5.32 -8.47
C ALA A 95 24.70 3.83 -8.86
N TYR A 96 25.75 3.35 -9.53
CA TYR A 96 25.90 1.95 -9.93
C TYR A 96 25.95 1.01 -8.71
N ALA A 97 26.67 1.38 -7.65
CA ALA A 97 26.74 0.58 -6.43
C ALA A 97 25.36 0.45 -5.75
N ASN A 98 24.51 1.47 -5.85
CA ASN A 98 23.14 1.46 -5.31
C ASN A 98 22.14 0.75 -6.23
N ALA A 99 22.46 0.52 -7.50
CA ALA A 99 21.52 0.07 -8.53
C ALA A 99 20.86 -1.29 -8.26
N SER A 100 21.52 -2.17 -7.49
CA SER A 100 21.00 -3.50 -7.19
C SER A 100 20.15 -3.53 -5.90
N SER A 101 20.52 -2.73 -4.89
CA SER A 101 19.86 -2.74 -3.58
C SER A 101 18.78 -1.68 -3.45
N ASN A 102 18.94 -0.55 -4.12
CA ASN A 102 18.00 0.56 -4.11
C ASN A 102 17.89 1.21 -5.49
N PRO A 103 17.13 0.59 -6.42
CA PRO A 103 17.00 1.09 -7.79
C PRO A 103 16.46 2.52 -7.88
N VAL A 104 15.50 2.90 -7.03
CA VAL A 104 14.93 4.25 -7.01
C VAL A 104 15.99 5.28 -6.60
N GLU A 105 16.73 5.01 -5.51
CA GLU A 105 17.80 5.92 -5.08
C GLU A 105 18.95 6.00 -6.08
N SER A 106 19.23 4.90 -6.79
CA SER A 106 20.25 4.88 -7.84
C SER A 106 19.94 5.85 -8.99
N VAL A 107 18.65 6.01 -9.34
CA VAL A 107 18.17 6.96 -10.35
C VAL A 107 18.38 8.40 -9.86
N ASN A 108 18.05 8.70 -8.61
CA ASN A 108 18.30 10.02 -8.03
C ASN A 108 19.80 10.33 -7.94
N THR A 109 20.61 9.33 -7.58
CA THR A 109 22.06 9.50 -7.42
C THR A 109 22.73 9.77 -8.77
N VAL A 110 22.27 9.14 -9.86
CA VAL A 110 22.87 9.32 -11.18
C VAL A 110 22.58 10.72 -11.77
N ASP A 111 21.59 11.46 -11.25
CA ASP A 111 21.37 12.86 -11.65
C ASP A 111 22.61 13.73 -11.36
N ALA A 112 23.34 13.46 -10.27
CA ALA A 112 24.59 14.18 -9.97
C ALA A 112 25.68 13.93 -11.04
N ALA A 113 25.71 12.72 -11.61
CA ALA A 113 26.59 12.42 -12.74
C ALA A 113 26.13 13.17 -13.99
N TYR A 114 24.82 13.20 -14.26
CA TYR A 114 24.26 13.96 -15.38
C TYR A 114 24.55 15.47 -15.28
N GLU A 115 24.41 16.06 -14.10
CA GLU A 115 24.73 17.47 -13.85
C GLU A 115 26.22 17.76 -14.09
N SER A 116 27.10 16.88 -13.59
CA SER A 116 28.54 16.98 -13.82
C SER A 116 28.90 16.85 -15.31
N LEU A 117 28.22 15.99 -16.06
CA LEU A 117 28.37 15.88 -17.53
C LEU A 117 27.86 17.12 -18.26
N THR A 118 26.79 17.75 -17.76
CA THR A 118 26.28 19.01 -18.30
C THR A 118 27.31 20.13 -18.12
N ALA A 119 27.85 20.29 -16.90
CA ALA A 119 28.92 21.23 -16.62
C ALA A 119 30.20 20.91 -17.42
N LEU A 120 30.51 19.62 -17.63
CA LEU A 120 31.63 19.19 -18.47
C LEU A 120 31.46 19.67 -19.92
N LYS A 121 30.26 19.49 -20.47
CA LYS A 121 29.90 19.95 -21.81
C LYS A 121 30.08 21.46 -21.97
N GLU A 122 29.51 22.23 -21.05
CA GLU A 122 29.58 23.70 -21.04
C GLU A 122 31.01 24.23 -20.95
N ASN A 123 31.91 23.49 -20.30
CA ASN A 123 33.33 23.82 -20.15
C ASN A 123 34.22 23.26 -21.28
N GLY A 124 33.65 22.95 -22.44
CA GLY A 124 34.40 22.51 -23.63
C GLY A 124 34.81 21.04 -23.61
N GLY A 125 34.20 20.22 -22.76
CA GLY A 125 34.40 18.77 -22.67
C GLY A 125 33.41 17.94 -23.49
N ASP A 126 32.94 18.45 -24.63
CA ASP A 126 31.86 17.84 -25.44
C ASP A 126 32.08 16.35 -25.73
N SER A 127 33.30 15.96 -26.14
CA SER A 127 33.60 14.55 -26.48
C SER A 127 33.39 13.60 -25.31
N TYR A 128 33.80 14.01 -24.11
CA TYR A 128 33.64 13.25 -22.87
C TYR A 128 32.19 13.23 -22.41
N ALA A 129 31.55 14.40 -22.44
CA ALA A 129 30.19 14.57 -22.01
C ALA A 129 29.24 13.70 -22.86
N THR A 130 29.41 13.66 -24.19
CA THR A 130 28.61 12.82 -25.07
C THR A 130 28.71 11.33 -24.72
N LEU A 131 29.92 10.82 -24.48
CA LEU A 131 30.09 9.42 -24.04
C LEU A 131 29.42 9.17 -22.69
N GLY A 132 29.55 10.10 -21.75
CA GLY A 132 28.91 9.99 -20.45
C GLY A 132 27.38 10.04 -20.51
N PHE A 133 26.80 10.90 -21.36
CA PHE A 133 25.36 10.94 -21.53
C PHE A 133 24.81 9.63 -22.08
N VAL A 134 25.49 9.00 -23.05
CA VAL A 134 25.09 7.67 -23.56
C VAL A 134 25.07 6.62 -22.44
N ALA A 135 26.09 6.61 -21.57
CA ALA A 135 26.14 5.68 -20.44
C ALA A 135 25.02 5.95 -19.41
N VAL A 136 24.80 7.21 -19.06
CA VAL A 136 23.78 7.63 -18.10
C VAL A 136 22.37 7.37 -18.63
N GLU A 137 22.10 7.67 -19.90
CA GLU A 137 20.82 7.35 -20.57
C GLU A 137 20.54 5.85 -20.57
N ARG A 138 21.55 5.02 -20.90
CA ARG A 138 21.45 3.56 -20.81
C ARG A 138 21.21 3.10 -19.37
N PHE A 139 21.85 3.72 -18.38
CA PHE A 139 21.64 3.41 -16.97
C PHE A 139 20.21 3.69 -16.54
N TYR A 140 19.67 4.88 -16.85
CA TYR A 140 18.28 5.20 -16.59
C TYR A 140 17.32 4.22 -17.26
N GLY A 141 17.57 3.81 -18.51
CA GLY A 141 16.73 2.84 -19.20
C GLY A 141 16.69 1.47 -18.51
N VAL A 142 17.86 0.98 -18.05
CA VAL A 142 17.96 -0.28 -17.31
C VAL A 142 17.27 -0.19 -15.94
N GLN A 143 17.48 0.89 -15.19
CA GLN A 143 16.83 1.08 -13.89
C GLN A 143 15.33 1.31 -14.03
N GLY A 144 14.88 2.05 -15.04
CA GLY A 144 13.47 2.29 -15.33
C GLY A 144 12.70 0.98 -15.54
N GLU A 145 13.27 0.03 -16.28
CA GLU A 145 12.66 -1.30 -16.45
C GLU A 145 12.63 -2.10 -15.14
N ARG A 146 13.70 -2.07 -14.33
CA ARG A 146 13.71 -2.75 -13.02
C ARG A 146 12.68 -2.17 -12.06
N ILE A 147 12.58 -0.84 -11.98
CA ILE A 147 11.62 -0.14 -11.13
C ILE A 147 10.20 -0.42 -11.61
N TYR A 148 9.95 -0.42 -12.93
CA TYR A 148 8.65 -0.77 -13.49
C TYR A 148 8.24 -2.22 -13.17
N GLN A 149 9.18 -3.17 -13.25
CA GLN A 149 8.92 -4.54 -12.82
C GLN A 149 8.62 -4.63 -11.32
N ALA A 150 9.27 -3.83 -10.48
CA ALA A 150 8.93 -3.74 -9.07
C ALA A 150 7.53 -3.16 -8.85
N ALA A 151 7.12 -2.15 -9.64
CA ALA A 151 5.78 -1.57 -9.57
C ALA A 151 4.69 -2.62 -9.85
N GLN A 152 4.86 -3.43 -10.91
CA GLN A 152 3.93 -4.52 -11.26
C GLN A 152 3.81 -5.61 -10.18
N ASN A 153 4.76 -5.68 -9.25
CA ASN A 153 4.76 -6.64 -8.15
C ASN A 153 4.54 -5.97 -6.78
N ALA A 154 4.13 -4.69 -6.76
CA ALA A 154 3.88 -3.97 -5.53
C ALA A 154 2.70 -4.59 -4.76
N SER A 155 2.79 -4.57 -3.43
CA SER A 155 1.76 -5.13 -2.56
C SER A 155 0.59 -4.17 -2.28
N SER A 156 0.70 -2.91 -2.69
CA SER A 156 -0.31 -1.88 -2.49
C SER A 156 -0.24 -0.84 -3.60
N THR A 157 -1.39 -0.27 -3.96
CA THR A 157 -1.48 0.74 -5.02
C THR A 157 -0.70 2.03 -4.71
N PRO A 158 -0.59 2.51 -3.44
CA PRO A 158 0.30 3.63 -3.12
C PRO A 158 1.77 3.36 -3.43
N GLU A 159 2.26 2.14 -3.15
CA GLU A 159 3.65 1.76 -3.44
C GLU A 159 3.86 1.57 -4.95
N GLU A 160 2.90 0.97 -5.64
CA GLU A 160 2.86 0.89 -7.10
C GLU A 160 3.00 2.28 -7.73
N LEU A 161 2.16 3.24 -7.32
CA LEU A 161 2.19 4.61 -7.83
C LEU A 161 3.54 5.30 -7.56
N ARG A 162 4.12 5.10 -6.37
CA ARG A 162 5.45 5.64 -6.04
C ARG A 162 6.54 5.07 -6.97
N LEU A 163 6.48 3.77 -7.27
CA LEU A 163 7.42 3.12 -8.17
C LEU A 163 7.18 3.53 -9.63
N LEU A 164 5.94 3.64 -10.07
CA LEU A 164 5.59 4.15 -11.40
C LEU A 164 6.09 5.59 -11.59
N ASP A 165 5.95 6.47 -10.61
CA ASP A 165 6.50 7.83 -10.65
C ASP A 165 8.02 7.82 -10.86
N ALA A 166 8.75 6.96 -10.13
CA ALA A 166 10.18 6.80 -10.29
C ALA A 166 10.57 6.19 -11.65
N ALA A 167 9.79 5.22 -12.16
CA ALA A 167 10.01 4.63 -13.47
C ALA A 167 9.78 5.65 -14.60
N VAL A 168 8.74 6.50 -14.49
CA VAL A 168 8.48 7.59 -15.44
C VAL A 168 9.67 8.54 -15.49
N HIS A 169 10.18 8.95 -14.33
CA HIS A 169 11.35 9.82 -14.27
C HIS A 169 12.57 9.16 -14.92
N ALA A 170 12.87 7.90 -14.61
CA ALA A 170 13.96 7.17 -15.26
C ALA A 170 13.77 7.10 -16.80
N TYR A 171 12.57 6.77 -17.28
CA TYR A 171 12.34 6.69 -18.72
C TYR A 171 12.43 8.04 -19.43
N GLU A 172 11.98 9.12 -18.80
CA GLU A 172 12.16 10.49 -19.30
C GLU A 172 13.65 10.79 -19.54
N ARG A 173 14.48 10.47 -18.55
CA ARG A 173 15.92 10.74 -18.56
C ARG A 173 16.70 9.79 -19.47
N SER A 174 16.17 8.59 -19.74
CA SER A 174 16.74 7.64 -20.70
C SER A 174 16.54 8.04 -22.17
N GLY A 175 15.71 9.04 -22.47
CA GLY A 175 15.33 9.40 -23.83
C GLY A 175 14.37 8.40 -24.50
N ASN A 176 13.89 7.37 -23.79
CA ASN A 176 12.92 6.41 -24.31
C ASN A 176 11.49 6.99 -24.28
N THR A 177 11.19 7.83 -25.27
CA THR A 177 9.91 8.57 -25.35
C THR A 177 8.67 7.67 -25.42
N GLN A 178 8.80 6.50 -26.06
CA GLN A 178 7.70 5.53 -26.13
C GLN A 178 7.38 4.97 -24.75
N ARG A 179 8.39 4.40 -24.05
CA ARG A 179 8.18 3.85 -22.71
C ARG A 179 7.75 4.93 -21.72
N TYR A 180 8.36 6.11 -21.76
CA TYR A 180 7.96 7.25 -20.95
C TYR A 180 6.46 7.56 -21.09
N SER A 181 5.95 7.59 -22.32
CA SER A 181 4.54 7.93 -22.58
C SER A 181 3.59 6.82 -22.13
N GLU A 182 3.96 5.56 -22.36
CA GLU A 182 3.20 4.38 -21.92
C GLU A 182 3.07 4.33 -20.39
N ILE A 183 4.21 4.37 -19.68
CA ILE A 183 4.21 4.25 -18.21
C ILE A 183 3.59 5.49 -17.56
N ARG A 184 3.75 6.68 -18.15
CA ARG A 184 3.04 7.87 -17.68
C ARG A 184 1.53 7.71 -17.75
N LEU A 185 1.00 7.19 -18.86
CA LEU A 185 -0.44 6.97 -19.00
C LEU A 185 -0.95 5.96 -17.97
N GLU A 186 -0.26 4.83 -17.82
CA GLU A 186 -0.59 3.80 -16.82
C GLU A 186 -0.59 4.38 -15.39
N ARG A 187 0.41 5.19 -15.05
CA ARG A 187 0.51 5.89 -13.77
C ARG A 187 -0.64 6.87 -13.54
N ASP A 188 -1.02 7.63 -14.56
CA ASP A 188 -2.12 8.61 -14.48
C ASP A 188 -3.48 7.90 -14.37
N GLU A 189 -3.70 6.81 -15.10
CA GLU A 189 -4.90 5.96 -15.02
C GLU A 189 -5.04 5.31 -13.63
N THR A 190 -3.96 4.67 -13.15
CA THR A 190 -3.91 4.04 -11.83
C THR A 190 -4.19 5.06 -10.71
N ARG A 191 -3.63 6.27 -10.83
CA ARG A 191 -3.87 7.34 -9.86
C ARG A 191 -5.34 7.78 -9.85
N ALA A 192 -5.93 7.98 -11.03
CA ALA A 192 -7.32 8.39 -11.14
C ALA A 192 -8.28 7.33 -10.58
N GLU A 193 -8.03 6.05 -10.86
CA GLU A 193 -8.80 4.94 -10.30
C GLU A 193 -8.66 4.89 -8.77
N TYR A 194 -7.43 4.98 -8.27
CA TYR A 194 -7.15 4.98 -6.83
C TYR A 194 -7.85 6.13 -6.10
N GLU A 195 -7.78 7.36 -6.63
CA GLU A 195 -8.46 8.53 -6.07
C GLU A 195 -9.98 8.36 -6.06
N ASN A 196 -10.56 7.83 -7.14
CA ASN A 196 -11.99 7.55 -7.19
C ASN A 196 -12.41 6.50 -6.16
N ASN A 197 -11.62 5.44 -6.04
CA ASN A 197 -11.87 4.36 -5.09
C ASN A 197 -11.70 4.83 -3.65
N LEU A 198 -10.72 5.69 -3.34
CA LEU A 198 -10.59 6.32 -2.02
C LEU A 198 -11.81 7.17 -1.67
N GLN A 199 -12.27 8.03 -2.59
CA GLN A 199 -13.47 8.82 -2.34
C GLN A 199 -14.70 7.94 -2.08
N ARG A 200 -14.83 6.85 -2.85
CA ARG A 200 -15.91 5.87 -2.68
C ARG A 200 -15.78 5.12 -1.36
N HIS A 201 -14.56 4.70 -0.99
CA HIS A 201 -14.25 4.07 0.29
C HIS A 201 -14.72 4.96 1.45
N ASP A 202 -14.34 6.25 1.42
CA ASP A 202 -14.66 7.19 2.50
C ASP A 202 -16.16 7.45 2.61
N THR A 203 -16.85 7.54 1.47
CA THR A 203 -18.31 7.67 1.44
C THR A 203 -18.99 6.44 2.07
N LEU A 204 -18.57 5.24 1.69
CA LEU A 204 -19.13 3.99 2.21
C LEU A 204 -18.81 3.78 3.70
N ALA A 205 -17.61 4.17 4.13
CA ALA A 205 -17.21 4.13 5.53
C ALA A 205 -18.03 5.13 6.37
N ALA A 206 -18.28 6.34 5.85
CA ALA A 206 -19.11 7.34 6.51
C ALA A 206 -20.58 6.87 6.61
N ASP A 207 -21.13 6.23 5.58
CA ASP A 207 -22.48 5.66 5.61
C ASP A 207 -22.61 4.58 6.70
N ALA A 208 -21.61 3.68 6.79
CA ALA A 208 -21.56 2.65 7.81
C ALA A 208 -21.41 3.24 9.23
N ALA A 209 -20.52 4.21 9.40
CA ALA A 209 -20.29 4.90 10.67
C ALA A 209 -21.55 5.66 11.13
N GLY A 210 -22.20 6.42 10.25
CA GLY A 210 -23.42 7.16 10.58
C GLY A 210 -24.58 6.25 10.99
N PHE A 211 -24.68 5.06 10.42
CA PHE A 211 -25.62 4.03 10.90
C PHE A 211 -25.29 3.57 12.33
N LEU A 212 -24.02 3.24 12.60
CA LEU A 212 -23.59 2.79 13.92
C LEU A 212 -23.80 3.89 14.99
N GLU A 213 -23.52 5.14 14.65
CA GLU A 213 -23.79 6.31 15.49
C GLU A 213 -25.28 6.50 15.75
N THR A 214 -26.14 6.24 14.78
CA THR A 214 -27.60 6.36 14.97
C THR A 214 -28.17 5.20 15.77
N CYS A 215 -27.58 4.00 15.64
CA CYS A 215 -28.12 2.81 16.30
C CYS A 215 -27.70 2.68 17.77
N GLU A 216 -26.53 3.21 18.14
CA GLU A 216 -26.01 3.25 19.51
C GLU A 216 -26.23 1.93 20.29
N ALA A 217 -26.61 2.02 21.57
CA ALA A 217 -26.89 0.89 22.45
C ALA A 217 -28.09 0.04 21.99
N ALA A 218 -28.93 0.53 21.08
CA ALA A 218 -30.08 -0.22 20.60
C ALA A 218 -29.66 -1.39 19.69
N CYS A 219 -28.54 -1.26 18.96
CA CYS A 219 -28.00 -2.34 18.13
C CYS A 219 -27.14 -3.36 18.90
N GLU A 220 -26.79 -3.10 20.16
CA GLU A 220 -25.93 -3.99 20.96
C GLU A 220 -26.64 -5.29 21.35
N SER A 221 -27.98 -5.29 21.43
CA SER A 221 -28.74 -6.51 21.69
C SER A 221 -30.12 -6.51 21.03
N PRO A 222 -30.64 -7.68 20.65
CA PRO A 222 -31.99 -7.79 20.09
C PRO A 222 -33.08 -7.27 21.04
N VAL A 223 -32.88 -7.48 22.35
CA VAL A 223 -33.83 -7.04 23.39
C VAL A 223 -33.88 -5.51 23.45
N ALA A 224 -32.72 -4.85 23.49
CA ALA A 224 -32.64 -3.38 23.52
C ALA A 224 -33.36 -2.76 22.32
N LEU A 225 -33.20 -3.34 21.13
CA LEU A 225 -33.85 -2.84 19.92
C LEU A 225 -35.38 -2.92 19.98
N VAL A 226 -35.93 -4.05 20.46
CA VAL A 226 -37.37 -4.26 20.62
C VAL A 226 -37.95 -3.36 21.71
N THR A 227 -37.24 -3.18 22.83
CA THR A 227 -37.76 -2.41 23.97
C THR A 227 -37.70 -0.90 23.76
N THR A 228 -36.66 -0.42 23.08
CA THR A 228 -36.43 1.02 22.90
C THR A 228 -37.24 1.55 21.73
N SER A 229 -37.38 0.80 20.64
CA SER A 229 -38.09 1.26 19.45
C SER A 229 -38.72 0.10 18.64
N PRO A 230 -39.81 -0.51 19.12
CA PRO A 230 -40.44 -1.66 18.47
C PRO A 230 -41.03 -1.33 17.10
N MET A 231 -41.45 -0.09 16.87
CA MET A 231 -42.04 0.32 15.58
C MET A 231 -40.99 0.54 14.48
N SER A 232 -39.74 0.83 14.84
CA SER A 232 -38.65 1.09 13.88
C SER A 232 -37.73 -0.12 13.69
N THR A 233 -37.96 -1.24 14.38
CA THR A 233 -37.07 -2.42 14.33
C THR A 233 -36.87 -2.94 12.91
N PHE A 234 -37.94 -2.98 12.08
CA PHE A 234 -37.83 -3.38 10.68
C PHE A 234 -37.05 -2.36 9.83
N SER A 235 -37.25 -1.06 10.04
CA SER A 235 -36.47 -0.04 9.32
C SER A 235 -35.00 -0.11 9.74
N THR A 236 -34.70 -0.32 11.02
CA THR A 236 -33.33 -0.51 11.51
C THR A 236 -32.68 -1.73 10.89
N TYR A 237 -33.41 -2.85 10.73
CA TYR A 237 -32.90 -4.02 10.01
C TYR A 237 -32.55 -3.70 8.55
N THR A 238 -33.42 -2.97 7.83
CA THR A 238 -33.11 -2.56 6.45
C THR A 238 -31.93 -1.59 6.35
N SER A 239 -31.79 -0.66 7.31
CA SER A 239 -30.64 0.23 7.41
C SER A 239 -29.35 -0.53 7.73
N ALA A 240 -29.42 -1.55 8.61
CA ALA A 240 -28.30 -2.40 8.93
C ALA A 240 -27.81 -3.21 7.72
N LEU A 241 -28.73 -3.68 6.86
CA LEU A 241 -28.36 -4.32 5.58
C LEU A 241 -27.58 -3.37 4.68
N GLY A 242 -28.04 -2.13 4.52
CA GLY A 242 -27.35 -1.11 3.74
C GLY A 242 -25.98 -0.76 4.30
N ALA A 243 -25.88 -0.54 5.61
CA ALA A 243 -24.62 -0.25 6.30
C ALA A 243 -23.61 -1.39 6.21
N HIS A 244 -24.07 -2.64 6.32
CA HIS A 244 -23.21 -3.81 6.17
C HIS A 244 -22.69 -4.01 4.74
N ASP A 245 -23.53 -3.78 3.73
CA ASP A 245 -23.10 -3.77 2.32
C ASP A 245 -22.09 -2.64 2.06
N ALA A 246 -22.33 -1.44 2.60
CA ALA A 246 -21.40 -0.33 2.52
C ALA A 246 -20.04 -0.64 3.15
N ALA A 247 -20.04 -1.13 4.39
CA ALA A 247 -18.82 -1.54 5.09
C ALA A 247 -18.08 -2.69 4.37
N THR A 248 -18.81 -3.64 3.79
CA THR A 248 -18.22 -4.74 2.99
C THR A 248 -17.54 -4.24 1.73
N ARG A 249 -18.16 -3.29 1.02
CA ARG A 249 -17.57 -2.69 -0.19
C ARG A 249 -16.38 -1.80 0.14
N SER A 250 -16.46 -1.01 1.21
CA SER A 250 -15.33 -0.25 1.75
C SER A 250 -14.15 -1.19 2.08
N ALA A 251 -14.41 -2.30 2.78
CA ALA A 251 -13.36 -3.29 3.08
C ALA A 251 -12.78 -3.96 1.83
N SER A 252 -13.60 -4.18 0.78
CA SER A 252 -13.11 -4.68 -0.50
C SER A 252 -12.14 -3.70 -1.16
N ILE A 253 -12.50 -2.42 -1.23
CA ILE A 253 -11.64 -1.37 -1.79
C ILE A 253 -10.34 -1.25 -0.99
N ALA A 254 -10.43 -1.26 0.34
CA ALA A 254 -9.26 -1.21 1.20
C ALA A 254 -8.34 -2.42 0.99
N SER A 255 -8.90 -3.62 0.81
CA SER A 255 -8.13 -4.82 0.51
C SER A 255 -7.49 -4.78 -0.87
N GLU A 256 -8.21 -4.29 -1.88
CA GLU A 256 -7.74 -4.17 -3.26
C GLU A 256 -6.52 -3.26 -3.36
N HIS A 257 -6.54 -2.13 -2.66
CA HIS A 257 -5.42 -1.17 -2.68
C HIS A 257 -4.38 -1.40 -1.59
N GLY A 258 -4.51 -2.45 -0.77
CA GLY A 258 -3.56 -2.76 0.30
C GLY A 258 -3.54 -1.72 1.43
N LEU A 259 -4.67 -1.08 1.73
CA LEU A 259 -4.80 -0.05 2.78
C LEU A 259 -4.83 -0.61 4.22
N GLY A 260 -4.83 -1.93 4.37
CA GLY A 260 -4.62 -2.62 5.65
C GLY A 260 -5.55 -2.19 6.79
N GLU A 261 -5.04 -2.26 8.02
CA GLU A 261 -5.74 -1.93 9.26
C GLU A 261 -5.99 -0.42 9.42
N GLU A 262 -5.19 0.43 8.76
CA GLU A 262 -5.32 1.90 8.85
C GLU A 262 -6.68 2.40 8.33
N SER A 263 -7.33 1.64 7.44
CA SER A 263 -8.64 1.97 6.88
C SER A 263 -9.82 1.78 7.85
N ASN A 264 -9.63 1.04 8.97
CA ASN A 264 -10.71 0.57 9.87
C ASN A 264 -11.86 -0.22 9.17
N ALA A 265 -11.77 -0.51 7.87
CA ALA A 265 -12.88 -1.05 7.09
C ALA A 265 -13.32 -2.44 7.56
N ALA A 266 -12.36 -3.27 8.01
CA ALA A 266 -12.64 -4.57 8.62
C ALA A 266 -13.43 -4.44 9.95
N SER A 267 -13.12 -3.43 10.75
CA SER A 267 -13.82 -3.14 12.01
C SER A 267 -15.26 -2.69 11.78
N TYR A 268 -15.47 -1.79 10.80
CA TYR A 268 -16.83 -1.38 10.40
C TYR A 268 -17.64 -2.56 9.86
N ARG A 269 -17.03 -3.44 9.07
CA ARG A 269 -17.71 -4.63 8.55
C ARG A 269 -18.15 -5.57 9.67
N ALA A 270 -17.31 -5.82 10.67
CA ALA A 270 -17.65 -6.67 11.81
C ALA A 270 -18.78 -6.07 12.65
N THR A 271 -18.64 -4.79 13.04
CA THR A 271 -19.62 -4.11 13.89
C THR A 271 -20.99 -3.96 13.22
N THR A 272 -21.01 -3.64 11.91
CA THR A 272 -22.28 -3.57 11.15
C THR A 272 -22.92 -4.93 10.96
N PHE A 273 -22.14 -6.01 10.86
CA PHE A 273 -22.68 -7.37 10.81
C PHE A 273 -23.37 -7.76 12.12
N ASP A 274 -22.74 -7.47 13.26
CA ASP A 274 -23.34 -7.75 14.57
C ASP A 274 -24.66 -6.98 14.76
N ALA A 275 -24.67 -5.70 14.39
CA ALA A 275 -25.87 -4.86 14.39
C ALA A 275 -26.98 -5.44 13.48
N LEU A 276 -26.62 -5.92 12.29
CA LEU A 276 -27.54 -6.57 11.35
C LEU A 276 -28.16 -7.84 11.95
N VAL A 277 -27.33 -8.71 12.54
CA VAL A 277 -27.80 -9.95 13.19
C VAL A 277 -28.76 -9.62 14.34
N ASN A 278 -28.40 -8.66 15.19
CA ASN A 278 -29.24 -8.25 16.31
C ASN A 278 -30.59 -7.67 15.85
N ALA A 279 -30.57 -6.82 14.81
CA ALA A 279 -31.78 -6.26 14.23
C ALA A 279 -32.66 -7.32 13.56
N GLY A 280 -32.05 -8.34 12.94
CA GLY A 280 -32.77 -9.47 12.36
C GLY A 280 -33.48 -10.32 13.42
N ILE A 281 -32.80 -10.65 14.51
CA ILE A 281 -33.38 -11.40 15.65
C ILE A 281 -34.53 -10.60 16.28
N ALA A 282 -34.34 -9.30 16.50
CA ALA A 282 -35.36 -8.41 17.03
C ALA A 282 -36.61 -8.37 16.13
N SER A 283 -36.42 -8.21 14.82
CA SER A 283 -37.50 -8.19 13.83
C SER A 283 -38.27 -9.52 13.81
N ALA A 284 -37.57 -10.66 13.80
CA ALA A 284 -38.20 -11.98 13.86
C ALA A 284 -39.01 -12.18 15.15
N SER A 285 -38.48 -11.70 16.29
CA SER A 285 -39.15 -11.76 17.59
C SER A 285 -40.45 -10.96 17.61
N LEU A 286 -40.45 -9.76 16.99
CA LEU A 286 -41.66 -8.94 16.86
C LEU A 286 -42.73 -9.60 15.97
N VAL A 287 -42.34 -10.22 14.84
CA VAL A 287 -43.27 -10.98 14.00
C VAL A 287 -43.92 -12.12 14.80
N LEU A 288 -43.12 -12.87 15.55
CA LEU A 288 -43.61 -13.96 16.40
C LEU A 288 -44.55 -13.45 17.49
N ALA A 289 -44.20 -12.37 18.19
CA ALA A 289 -45.04 -11.76 19.22
C ALA A 289 -46.38 -11.27 18.64
N TYR A 290 -46.36 -10.63 17.47
CA TYR A 290 -47.57 -10.19 16.78
C TYR A 290 -48.45 -11.38 16.37
N ALA A 291 -47.87 -12.42 15.80
CA ALA A 291 -48.60 -13.64 15.41
C ALA A 291 -49.26 -14.31 16.62
N LEU A 292 -48.53 -14.47 17.73
CA LEU A 292 -49.08 -15.02 18.97
C LEU A 292 -50.21 -14.17 19.55
N THR A 293 -50.09 -12.84 19.48
CA THR A 293 -51.13 -11.91 19.91
C THR A 293 -52.40 -12.08 19.07
N MET A 294 -52.26 -12.18 17.75
CA MET A 294 -53.40 -12.39 16.85
C MET A 294 -54.06 -13.75 17.06
N ILE A 295 -53.28 -14.81 17.28
CA ILE A 295 -53.80 -16.14 17.65
C ILE A 295 -54.57 -16.07 18.97
N GLY A 296 -54.03 -15.38 19.98
CA GLY A 296 -54.69 -15.19 21.27
C GLY A 296 -56.02 -14.45 21.15
N ILE A 297 -56.07 -13.37 20.37
CA ILE A 297 -57.30 -12.61 20.10
C ILE A 297 -58.32 -13.49 19.36
N ALA A 298 -57.89 -14.20 18.31
CA ALA A 298 -58.76 -15.10 17.56
C ALA A 298 -59.32 -16.22 18.46
N ALA A 299 -58.48 -16.82 19.30
CA ALA A 299 -58.89 -17.85 20.26
C ALA A 299 -59.89 -17.28 21.28
N ALA A 300 -59.70 -16.06 21.78
CA ALA A 300 -60.65 -15.40 22.68
C ALA A 300 -62.00 -15.13 22.03
N VAL A 301 -62.01 -14.68 20.76
CA VAL A 301 -63.24 -14.48 19.99
C VAL A 301 -63.96 -15.79 19.74
N VAL A 302 -63.24 -16.84 19.31
CA VAL A 302 -63.80 -18.18 19.09
C VAL A 302 -64.38 -18.75 20.38
N TRP A 303 -63.67 -18.63 21.50
CA TRP A 303 -64.16 -19.04 22.81
C TRP A 303 -65.42 -18.28 23.23
N ARG A 304 -65.50 -16.98 22.94
CA ARG A 304 -66.70 -16.19 23.25
C ARG A 304 -67.89 -16.60 22.39
N LEU A 305 -67.65 -16.83 21.10
CA LEU A 305 -68.67 -17.31 20.16
C LEU A 305 -69.18 -18.71 20.54
N SER A 306 -68.31 -19.62 20.96
CA SER A 306 -68.72 -20.97 21.40
C SER A 306 -69.60 -20.88 22.64
N LYS A 307 -69.23 -20.05 23.63
CA LYS A 307 -70.04 -19.79 24.82
C LYS A 307 -71.44 -19.28 24.47
N TRP A 308 -71.56 -18.35 23.52
CA TRP A 308 -72.86 -17.87 23.06
C TRP A 308 -73.67 -18.93 22.31
N ALA A 309 -73.02 -19.79 21.53
CA ALA A 309 -73.67 -20.91 20.88
C ALA A 309 -74.24 -21.89 21.91
N ASP A 310 -73.46 -22.21 22.96
CA ASP A 310 -73.90 -23.05 24.07
C ASP A 310 -75.08 -22.42 24.82
N ASP A 311 -75.01 -21.12 25.14
CA ASP A 311 -76.10 -20.38 25.80
C ASP A 311 -77.37 -20.34 24.92
N ALA A 312 -77.23 -20.14 23.62
CA ALA A 312 -78.35 -20.13 22.67
C ALA A 312 -78.98 -21.52 22.52
N GLN A 313 -78.17 -22.58 22.53
CA GLN A 313 -78.66 -23.95 22.46
C GLN A 313 -79.34 -24.39 23.76
N ALA A 314 -78.82 -23.97 24.92
CA ALA A 314 -79.50 -24.14 26.21
C ALA A 314 -80.86 -23.42 26.23
N ALA A 315 -80.92 -22.16 25.78
CA ALA A 315 -82.17 -21.40 25.71
C ALA A 315 -83.18 -21.98 24.71
N ALA A 316 -82.72 -22.59 23.60
CA ALA A 316 -83.60 -23.28 22.65
C ALA A 316 -84.21 -24.56 23.26
N ASN A 317 -83.46 -25.28 24.09
CA ASN A 317 -83.93 -26.48 24.77
C ASN A 317 -84.88 -26.16 25.94
N ASP A 318 -84.63 -25.06 26.66
CA ASP A 318 -85.48 -24.61 27.80
C ASP A 318 -86.83 -24.00 27.35
N ARG A 319 -87.01 -23.78 26.05
CA ARG A 319 -88.27 -23.34 25.43
C ARG A 319 -89.19 -24.49 25.02
N ILE A 320 -88.81 -25.74 25.26
CA ILE A 320 -89.72 -26.89 25.15
C ILE A 320 -90.43 -27.08 26.49
N VAL A 321 -91.33 -26.15 26.84
CA VAL A 321 -92.42 -26.47 27.75
C VAL A 321 -93.38 -27.34 26.95
N THR A 322 -93.31 -28.66 27.14
CA THR A 322 -94.36 -29.56 26.66
C THR A 322 -95.70 -29.12 27.28
N PRO A 323 -96.81 -29.04 26.53
CA PRO A 323 -98.14 -28.60 27.02
C PRO A 323 -98.79 -29.49 28.09
N GLN A 324 -98.03 -30.16 28.95
CA GLN A 324 -98.52 -31.19 29.87
C GLN A 324 -98.38 -30.83 31.36
N GLU A 325 -98.30 -29.54 31.68
CA GLU A 325 -98.43 -29.01 33.07
C GLU A 325 -99.46 -27.87 33.16
N VAL A 326 -100.58 -27.98 32.44
CA VAL A 326 -101.77 -27.13 32.68
C VAL A 326 -102.96 -27.94 33.23
N GLU A 327 -102.81 -29.26 33.41
CA GLU A 327 -103.90 -30.15 33.79
C GLU A 327 -103.67 -30.81 35.16
N ASN A 328 -103.20 -30.02 36.14
CA ASN A 328 -103.28 -30.33 37.58
C ASN A 328 -103.33 -29.02 38.41
N ALA A 329 -104.13 -28.05 37.95
CA ALA A 329 -104.61 -26.94 38.76
C ALA A 329 -106.12 -27.12 39.02
#